data_AF-A0A419JWY5-F1
#
_entry.id   AF-A0A419JWY5-F1
#
_cell.length_a   1.000
_cell.length_b   1.000
_cell.length_c   1.000
_cell.angle_alpha   90.00
_cell.angle_beta   90.00
_cell.angle_gamma   90.00
#
_symmetry.space_group_name_H-M   'P 1'
#
loop_
_entity.id
_entity.type
_entity.pdbx_description
1 polymer ?
#
loop_
_entity_poly.entity_id
_entity_poly.type
_entity_poly.pdbx_seq_one_letter_code
_entity_poly.pdbx_strand_id
1 'polypeptide(L)'
;AVPLEQLSAIQFSSLRISSGAKRHLLKILPKLRKIAGEIAQRYRIEVLAIGKESIPVRVAELTAGAHAILYACEKAVKEDKTTMLGLPLKCQPKMLGGKVYLQSLIAAEHDIRGYAEDFNGILEKVNITEMLNPSARGFRALKISVKGSV
;
A
#
# COMPACT_ATOMS: atom_id res chain seq x y z
N ALA A 1 3.26 20.85 -4.53
CA ALA A 1 3.54 19.74 -5.49
C ALA A 1 3.43 20.29 -6.90
N VAL A 2 4.10 19.70 -7.89
CA VAL A 2 4.02 20.12 -9.30
C VAL A 2 3.11 19.16 -10.07
N PRO A 3 2.22 19.65 -10.95
CA PRO A 3 1.41 18.79 -11.83
C PRO A 3 2.29 17.89 -12.69
N LEU A 4 1.91 16.61 -12.77
CA LEU A 4 2.74 15.59 -13.41
C LEU A 4 2.90 15.84 -14.91
N GLU A 5 1.87 16.34 -15.61
CA GLU A 5 1.99 16.64 -17.04
C GLU A 5 3.02 17.75 -17.33
N GLN A 6 3.24 18.66 -16.38
CA GLN A 6 4.18 19.78 -16.49
C GLN A 6 5.62 19.39 -16.15
N LEU A 7 5.85 18.19 -15.59
CA LEU A 7 7.16 17.76 -15.11
C LEU A 7 8.09 17.38 -16.28
N SER A 8 8.80 18.35 -16.85
CA SER A 8 9.79 18.11 -17.91
C SER A 8 10.99 17.30 -17.42
N ALA A 9 11.76 16.71 -18.34
CA ALA A 9 13.00 15.99 -17.98
C ALA A 9 14.04 16.90 -17.29
N ILE A 10 14.06 18.20 -17.63
CA ILE A 10 14.96 19.21 -17.04
C ILE A 10 14.51 19.54 -15.61
N GLN A 11 13.23 19.81 -15.39
CA GLN A 11 12.71 20.03 -14.03
C GLN A 11 12.88 18.77 -13.18
N PHE A 12 12.67 17.60 -13.77
CA PHE A 12 12.85 16.32 -13.12
C PHE A 12 14.31 16.07 -12.70
N SER A 13 15.30 16.44 -13.54
CA SER A 13 16.72 16.29 -13.20
C SER A 13 17.15 17.21 -12.05
N SER A 14 16.45 18.33 -11.84
CA SER A 14 16.69 19.25 -10.71
C SER A 14 16.13 18.76 -9.36
N LEU A 15 15.28 17.72 -9.34
CA LEU A 15 14.70 17.18 -8.11
C LEU A 15 15.78 16.64 -7.16
N ARG A 16 15.60 16.86 -5.86
CA ARG A 16 16.48 16.36 -4.78
C ARG A 16 16.19 14.89 -4.46
N ILE A 17 16.38 14.01 -5.44
CA ILE A 17 16.24 12.55 -5.32
C ILE A 17 17.52 11.85 -5.81
N SER A 18 17.70 10.58 -5.44
CA SER A 18 18.89 9.81 -5.81
C SER A 18 19.05 9.66 -7.33
N SER A 19 20.29 9.58 -7.81
CA SER A 19 20.59 9.38 -9.23
C SER A 19 19.98 8.10 -9.81
N GLY A 20 19.95 7.03 -9.01
CA GLY A 20 19.26 5.78 -9.34
C GLY A 20 17.76 5.99 -9.54
N ALA A 21 17.08 6.64 -8.59
CA ALA A 21 15.66 6.96 -8.71
C ALA A 21 15.38 7.81 -9.95
N LYS A 22 16.23 8.81 -10.24
CA LYS A 22 16.09 9.64 -11.44
C LYS A 22 16.11 8.81 -12.72
N ARG A 23 17.10 7.90 -12.82
CA ARG A 23 17.27 7.02 -13.99
C ARG A 23 16.04 6.13 -14.23
N HIS A 24 15.47 5.56 -13.17
CA HIS A 24 14.28 4.70 -13.30
C HIS A 24 13.03 5.50 -13.66
N LEU A 25 12.81 6.63 -12.99
CA LEU A 25 11.63 7.46 -13.20
C LEU A 25 11.63 8.13 -14.59
N LEU A 26 12.78 8.57 -15.10
CA LEU A 26 12.88 9.12 -16.46
C LEU A 26 12.43 8.13 -17.55
N LYS A 27 12.59 6.81 -17.33
CA LYS A 27 12.13 5.78 -18.29
C LYS A 27 10.60 5.73 -18.38
N ILE A 28 9.89 5.95 -17.28
CA ILE A 28 8.43 5.86 -17.22
C ILE A 28 7.74 7.23 -17.32
N LEU A 29 8.47 8.32 -17.10
CA LEU A 29 7.95 9.68 -17.07
C LEU A 29 7.14 10.06 -18.32
N PRO A 30 7.56 9.75 -19.58
CA PRO A 30 6.76 10.08 -20.76
C PRO A 30 5.36 9.47 -20.73
N LYS A 31 5.24 8.20 -20.31
CA LYS A 31 3.95 7.52 -20.19
C LYS A 31 3.09 8.14 -19.09
N LEU A 32 3.68 8.45 -17.94
CA LEU A 32 2.98 9.08 -16.82
C LEU A 32 2.47 10.48 -17.19
N ARG A 33 3.29 11.28 -17.88
CA ARG A 33 2.91 12.63 -18.36
C ARG A 33 1.75 12.57 -19.35
N LYS A 34 1.77 11.60 -20.27
CA LYS A 34 0.67 11.40 -21.23
C LYS A 34 -0.65 11.12 -20.50
N ILE A 35 -0.64 10.18 -19.56
CA ILE A 35 -1.84 9.83 -18.77
C ILE A 35 -2.33 11.03 -17.96
N ALA A 36 -1.42 11.75 -17.28
CA ALA A 36 -1.78 12.95 -16.52
C ALA A 36 -2.38 14.04 -17.41
N GLY A 37 -1.79 14.28 -18.58
CA GLY A 37 -2.30 15.25 -19.55
C GLY A 37 -3.68 14.89 -20.10
N GLU A 38 -3.94 13.62 -20.38
CA GLU A 38 -5.26 13.13 -20.79
C GLU A 38 -6.32 13.36 -19.70
N ILE A 39 -5.97 13.10 -18.42
CA ILE A 39 -6.86 13.35 -17.28
C ILE A 39 -7.14 14.85 -17.13
N ALA A 40 -6.11 15.70 -17.20
CA ALA A 40 -6.24 17.14 -17.08
C ALA A 40 -7.08 17.76 -18.21
N GLN A 41 -6.87 17.30 -19.45
CA GLN A 41 -7.63 17.79 -20.61
C GLN A 41 -9.10 17.38 -20.55
N ARG A 42 -9.38 16.11 -20.22
CA ARG A 42 -10.74 15.55 -20.28
C ARG A 42 -11.58 15.91 -19.06
N TYR A 43 -10.98 15.91 -17.87
CA TYR A 43 -11.69 16.04 -16.61
C TYR A 43 -11.37 17.33 -15.85
N ARG A 44 -10.41 18.13 -16.32
CA ARG A 44 -9.92 19.33 -15.60
C ARG A 44 -9.40 19.01 -14.19
N ILE A 45 -8.79 17.82 -14.05
CA ILE A 45 -8.21 17.33 -12.78
C ILE A 45 -6.69 17.23 -12.94
N GLU A 46 -5.94 17.81 -12.01
CA GLU A 46 -4.49 17.70 -11.97
C GLU A 46 -4.03 16.42 -11.28
N VAL A 47 -2.99 15.78 -11.82
CA VAL A 47 -2.34 14.63 -11.18
C VAL A 47 -1.05 15.11 -10.50
N LEU A 48 -1.00 15.03 -9.17
CA LEU A 48 0.11 15.57 -8.39
C LEU A 48 1.05 14.47 -7.88
N ALA A 49 2.36 14.67 -8.06
CA ALA A 49 3.39 13.82 -7.46
C ALA A 49 3.71 14.27 -6.02
N ILE A 50 2.77 14.01 -5.09
CA ILE A 50 2.86 14.46 -3.69
C ILE A 50 3.35 13.36 -2.71
N GLY A 51 3.15 12.09 -3.05
CA GLY A 51 3.66 10.96 -2.28
C GLY A 51 3.19 10.94 -0.81
N LYS A 52 4.13 10.72 0.11
CA LYS A 52 3.89 10.55 1.56
C LYS A 52 3.26 11.76 2.26
N GLU A 53 3.29 12.94 1.65
CA GLU A 53 2.67 14.15 2.21
C GLU A 53 1.14 14.19 1.97
N SER A 54 0.59 13.19 1.28
CA SER A 54 -0.84 13.08 0.99
C SER A 54 -1.52 12.04 1.87
N ILE A 55 -2.46 12.49 2.71
CA ILE A 55 -3.31 11.60 3.50
C ILE A 55 -4.12 10.62 2.63
N PRO A 56 -4.72 11.02 1.49
CA PRO A 56 -5.36 10.06 0.58
C PRO A 56 -4.42 8.95 0.08
N VAL A 57 -3.16 9.26 -0.20
CA VAL A 57 -2.16 8.25 -0.60
C VAL A 57 -1.91 7.28 0.55
N ARG A 58 -1.83 7.77 1.79
CA ARG A 58 -1.72 6.94 2.99
C ARG A 58 -2.94 6.05 3.21
N VAL A 59 -4.15 6.56 3.05
CA VAL A 59 -5.39 5.77 3.13
C VAL A 59 -5.38 4.67 2.07
N ALA A 60 -4.99 4.99 0.83
CA ALA A 60 -4.87 4.00 -0.25
C ALA A 60 -3.83 2.90 0.09
N GLU A 61 -2.69 3.26 0.67
CA GLU A 61 -1.67 2.29 1.12
C GLU A 61 -2.21 1.35 2.21
N LEU A 62 -2.90 1.89 3.22
CA LEU A 62 -3.50 1.08 4.29
C LEU A 62 -4.60 0.18 3.76
N THR A 63 -5.43 0.67 2.83
CA THR A 63 -6.48 -0.13 2.16
C THR A 63 -5.87 -1.24 1.32
N ALA A 64 -4.83 -0.94 0.55
CA ALA A 64 -4.08 -1.96 -0.18
C ALA A 64 -3.48 -3.01 0.77
N GLY A 65 -2.97 -2.60 1.93
CA GLY A 65 -2.51 -3.51 2.98
C GLY A 65 -3.63 -4.38 3.56
N ALA A 66 -4.82 -3.84 3.78
CA ALA A 66 -5.99 -4.62 4.24
C ALA A 66 -6.41 -5.69 3.21
N HIS A 67 -6.46 -5.33 1.92
CA HIS A 67 -6.69 -6.29 0.85
C HIS A 67 -5.56 -7.33 0.73
N ALA A 68 -4.31 -6.92 0.95
CA ALA A 68 -3.17 -7.84 0.93
C ALA A 68 -3.25 -8.89 2.03
N ILE A 69 -3.84 -8.57 3.19
CA ILE A 69 -4.11 -9.56 4.25
C ILE A 69 -5.08 -10.63 3.73
N LEU A 70 -6.22 -10.22 3.17
CA LEU A 70 -7.21 -11.17 2.64
C LEU A 70 -6.60 -12.03 1.53
N TYR A 71 -5.88 -11.41 0.60
CA TYR A 71 -5.15 -12.12 -0.45
C TYR A 71 -4.15 -13.15 0.12
N ALA A 72 -3.38 -12.78 1.14
CA ALA A 72 -2.43 -13.69 1.77
C ALA A 72 -3.13 -14.84 2.53
N CYS A 73 -4.32 -14.61 3.10
CA CYS A 73 -5.15 -15.65 3.68
C CYS A 73 -5.65 -16.62 2.62
N GLU A 74 -6.18 -16.11 1.50
CA GLU A 74 -6.62 -16.94 0.37
C GLU A 74 -5.47 -17.77 -0.19
N LYS A 75 -4.30 -17.15 -0.32
CA LYS A 75 -3.08 -17.84 -0.76
C LYS A 75 -2.68 -18.96 0.19
N ALA A 76 -2.66 -18.70 1.51
CA ALA A 76 -2.30 -19.69 2.51
C ALA A 76 -3.22 -20.93 2.45
N VAL A 77 -4.53 -20.71 2.30
CA VAL A 77 -5.53 -21.79 2.17
C VAL A 77 -5.37 -22.53 0.84
N LYS A 78 -5.23 -21.80 -0.27
CA LYS A 78 -5.10 -22.41 -1.61
C LYS A 78 -3.84 -23.28 -1.74
N GLU A 79 -2.75 -22.85 -1.13
CA GLU A 79 -1.46 -23.54 -1.21
C GLU A 79 -1.22 -24.52 -0.05
N ASP A 80 -2.13 -24.58 0.92
CA ASP A 80 -2.00 -25.28 2.20
C ASP A 80 -0.64 -25.06 2.87
N LYS A 81 -0.22 -23.79 2.89
CA LYS A 81 1.11 -23.38 3.35
C LYS A 81 1.05 -22.13 4.20
N THR A 82 1.90 -22.12 5.22
CA THR A 82 2.11 -20.92 6.02
C THR A 82 2.66 -19.80 5.13
N THR A 83 1.98 -18.65 5.13
CA THR A 83 2.35 -17.46 4.37
C THR A 83 2.80 -16.35 5.32
N MET A 84 3.89 -15.67 4.95
CA MET A 84 4.35 -14.46 5.63
C MET A 84 4.00 -13.23 4.80
N LEU A 85 3.42 -12.21 5.44
CA LEU A 85 3.07 -10.95 4.79
C LEU A 85 3.70 -9.77 5.57
N GLY A 86 4.47 -8.93 4.90
CA GLY A 86 4.89 -7.63 5.44
C GLY A 86 3.78 -6.60 5.28
N LEU A 87 3.48 -5.86 6.34
CA LEU A 87 2.48 -4.79 6.34
C LEU A 87 3.13 -3.44 6.02
N PRO A 88 2.34 -2.42 5.58
CA PRO A 88 2.83 -1.06 5.41
C PRO A 88 3.51 -0.48 6.66
N LEU A 89 4.28 0.59 6.45
CA LEU A 89 5.01 1.25 7.53
C LEU A 89 4.06 1.74 8.63
N LYS A 90 4.43 1.49 9.89
CA LYS A 90 3.77 1.99 11.11
C LYS A 90 2.25 1.87 11.04
N CYS A 91 1.76 0.65 10.82
CA CYS A 91 0.33 0.36 10.93
C CYS A 91 0.08 -0.85 11.83
N GLN A 92 -1.18 -1.04 12.20
CA GLN A 92 -1.65 -2.21 12.95
C GLN A 92 -2.91 -2.77 12.29
N PRO A 93 -2.98 -4.09 12.02
CA PRO A 93 -4.19 -4.72 11.54
C PRO A 93 -5.19 -4.94 12.69
N LYS A 94 -6.47 -4.85 12.39
CA LYS A 94 -7.58 -5.23 13.27
C LYS A 94 -8.62 -5.99 12.45
N MET A 95 -9.01 -7.17 12.92
CA MET A 95 -10.01 -8.02 12.27
C MET A 95 -11.26 -8.07 13.15
N LEU A 96 -12.42 -7.75 12.59
CA LEU A 96 -13.69 -7.78 13.30
C LEU A 96 -14.84 -8.10 12.35
N GLY A 97 -15.61 -9.16 12.62
CA GLY A 97 -16.84 -9.49 11.89
C GLY A 97 -16.68 -9.55 10.37
N GLY A 98 -15.71 -10.32 9.87
CA GLY A 98 -15.43 -10.45 8.43
C GLY A 98 -14.77 -9.22 7.80
N LYS A 99 -14.28 -8.27 8.61
CA LYS A 99 -13.66 -7.03 8.11
C LYS A 99 -12.23 -6.93 8.58
N VAL A 100 -11.38 -6.40 7.70
CA VAL A 100 -9.99 -6.08 7.98
C VAL A 100 -9.81 -4.58 7.93
N TYR A 101 -9.29 -4.03 9.03
CA TYR A 101 -8.88 -2.63 9.13
C TYR A 101 -7.37 -2.57 9.29
N LEU A 102 -6.74 -1.61 8.62
CA LEU A 102 -5.35 -1.26 8.88
C LEU A 102 -5.30 0.16 9.42
N GLN A 103 -4.95 0.31 10.70
CA GLN A 103 -4.88 1.60 11.37
C GLN A 103 -3.45 2.15 11.34
N SER A 104 -3.27 3.45 11.07
CA SER A 104 -1.96 4.07 11.21
C SER A 104 -1.52 4.19 12.67
N LEU A 105 -0.22 4.05 12.89
CA LEU A 105 0.48 4.26 14.16
C LEU A 105 1.40 5.49 14.11
N ILE A 106 1.32 6.30 13.05
CA ILE A 106 2.06 7.57 12.97
C ILE A 106 1.33 8.58 13.84
N ALA A 107 2.03 9.18 14.81
CA ALA A 107 1.41 10.06 15.82
C ALA A 107 0.64 11.26 15.22
N ALA A 108 1.06 11.78 14.08
CA ALA A 108 0.39 12.88 13.38
C ALA A 108 -0.77 12.42 12.46
N GLU A 109 -0.97 11.12 12.27
CA GLU A 109 -2.03 10.55 11.43
C GLU A 109 -3.19 10.06 12.32
N HIS A 110 -4.03 11.00 12.77
CA HIS A 110 -5.17 10.68 13.62
C HIS A 110 -6.30 10.01 12.82
N ASP A 111 -6.79 8.87 13.33
CA ASP A 111 -7.91 8.10 12.78
C ASP A 111 -7.82 7.71 11.30
N ILE A 112 -6.59 7.68 10.77
CA ILE A 112 -6.33 7.22 9.41
C ILE A 112 -6.33 5.69 9.38
N ARG A 113 -7.25 5.14 8.58
CA ARG A 113 -7.43 3.69 8.42
C ARG A 113 -7.73 3.30 6.98
N GLY A 114 -7.24 2.13 6.60
CA GLY A 114 -7.67 1.39 5.42
C GLY A 114 -8.65 0.28 5.76
N TYR A 115 -9.34 -0.24 4.74
CA TYR A 115 -10.42 -1.22 4.92
C TYR A 115 -10.44 -2.26 3.81
N ALA A 116 -10.78 -3.49 4.16
CA ALA A 116 -11.20 -4.54 3.23
C ALA A 116 -12.24 -5.45 3.89
N GLU A 117 -13.14 -6.01 3.08
CA GLU A 117 -14.20 -6.91 3.52
C GLU A 117 -13.98 -8.31 2.98
N ASP A 118 -14.14 -9.31 3.84
CA ASP A 118 -14.04 -10.72 3.53
C ASP A 118 -15.41 -11.26 3.13
N PHE A 119 -15.72 -11.20 1.84
CA PHE A 119 -16.96 -11.74 1.29
C PHE A 119 -16.99 -13.27 1.25
N ASN A 120 -15.84 -13.94 1.35
CA ASN A 120 -15.69 -15.38 1.14
C ASN A 120 -15.49 -16.18 2.45
N GLY A 121 -15.50 -15.50 3.60
CA GLY A 121 -15.22 -16.10 4.90
C GLY A 121 -13.82 -16.72 5.01
N ILE A 122 -12.82 -16.17 4.30
CA ILE A 122 -11.45 -16.70 4.33
C ILE A 122 -10.79 -16.53 5.70
N LEU A 123 -11.11 -15.46 6.43
CA LEU A 123 -10.54 -15.17 7.74
C LEU A 123 -10.88 -16.26 8.77
N GLU A 124 -12.01 -16.95 8.60
CA GLU A 124 -12.42 -18.04 9.49
C GLU A 124 -11.59 -19.30 9.29
N LYS A 125 -10.90 -19.44 8.16
CA LYS A 125 -10.15 -20.64 7.76
C LYS A 125 -8.66 -20.58 8.13
N VAL A 126 -8.19 -19.45 8.68
CA VAL A 126 -6.77 -19.23 8.98
C VAL A 126 -6.53 -18.73 10.40
N ASN A 127 -5.39 -19.07 10.96
CA ASN A 127 -4.82 -18.44 12.15
C ASN A 127 -3.84 -17.34 11.70
N ILE A 128 -3.96 -16.15 12.29
CA ILE A 128 -3.12 -15.01 11.96
C ILE A 128 -2.40 -14.55 13.24
N THR A 129 -1.07 -14.56 13.20
CA THR A 129 -0.24 -14.02 14.27
C THR A 129 0.47 -12.77 13.78
N GLU A 130 0.25 -11.66 14.46
CA GLU A 130 0.97 -10.40 14.24
C GLU A 130 2.32 -10.42 14.95
N MET A 131 3.37 -9.93 14.27
CA MET A 131 4.70 -9.75 14.85
C MET A 131 5.38 -8.49 14.31
N LEU A 132 6.37 -7.98 15.04
CA LEU A 132 7.27 -6.96 14.51
C LEU A 132 8.18 -7.58 13.44
N ASN A 133 8.50 -6.83 12.39
CA ASN A 133 9.47 -7.28 11.40
C ASN A 133 10.91 -7.08 11.94
N PRO A 134 11.69 -8.15 12.18
CA PRO A 134 13.03 -8.03 12.75
C PRO A 134 14.02 -7.32 11.82
N SER A 135 13.80 -7.39 10.50
CA SER A 135 14.70 -6.83 9.49
C SER A 135 14.31 -5.41 9.06
N ALA A 136 13.10 -4.95 9.40
CA ALA A 136 12.57 -3.66 8.95
C ALA A 136 11.86 -2.93 10.10
N ARG A 137 12.59 -2.02 10.76
CA ARG A 137 12.05 -1.20 11.86
C ARG A 137 10.81 -0.42 11.42
N GLY A 138 9.77 -0.46 12.26
CA GLY A 138 8.52 0.24 12.01
C GLY A 138 7.56 -0.51 11.08
N PHE A 139 7.98 -1.63 10.50
CA PHE A 139 7.11 -2.54 9.76
C PHE A 139 6.67 -3.68 10.66
N ARG A 140 5.45 -4.15 10.45
CA ARG A 140 4.91 -5.36 11.07
C ARG A 140 4.81 -6.45 10.01
N ALA A 141 4.70 -7.69 10.47
CA ALA A 141 4.45 -8.82 9.62
C ALA A 141 3.33 -9.68 10.20
N LEU A 142 2.65 -10.40 9.32
CA LEU A 142 1.69 -11.44 9.68
C LEU A 142 2.24 -12.80 9.29
N LYS A 143 2.16 -13.74 10.22
CA LYS A 143 2.25 -15.17 9.93
C LYS A 143 0.85 -15.72 9.83
N ILE A 144 0.53 -16.30 8.68
CA ILE A 144 -0.80 -16.81 8.36
C ILE A 144 -0.68 -18.31 8.11
N SER A 145 -1.37 -19.12 8.91
CA SER A 145 -1.42 -20.58 8.75
C SER A 145 -2.86 -21.06 8.64
N VAL A 146 -3.10 -22.14 7.91
CA VAL A 146 -4.44 -22.73 7.78
C VAL A 146 -4.86 -23.34 9.12
N LYS A 147 -6.13 -23.20 9.50
CA LYS A 147 -6.66 -23.84 10.72
C LYS A 147 -6.77 -25.34 10.51
N GLY A 148 -6.26 -26.11 11.46
CA GLY A 148 -6.31 -27.58 11.42
C GLY A 148 -5.12 -28.25 10.74
N SER A 149 -4.20 -27.49 10.14
CA SER A 149 -2.91 -28.01 9.69
C SER A 149 -1.98 -28.14 10.91
N VAL A 150 -1.80 -29.37 11.40
CA VAL A 150 -0.80 -29.76 12.41
C VAL A 150 0.54 -30.00 11.73
#